data_AF-A0A523UNL0-F1
#
_entry.id   AF-A0A523UNL0-F1
#
_cell.length_a   1.000
_cell.length_b   1.000
_cell.length_c   1.000
_cell.angle_alpha   90.00
_cell.angle_beta   90.00
_cell.angle_gamma   90.00
#
_symmetry.space_group_name_H-M   'P 1'
#
loop_
_entity.id
_entity.type
_entity.pdbx_description
1 polymer ?
#
loop_
_entity_poly.entity_id
_entity_poly.type
_entity_poly.pdbx_seq_one_letter_code
_entity_poly.pdbx_strand_id
1 'polypeptide(L)'
;MGRRVCLICFCLIVIVLLVGCARRGPISRMDQELKKTEAFALESLLKLENQSSFKFRLKFERKGGLVDVEGSFEGSYLFPDMSSVSGYWSFAGNKEELTVITSGDRQFRFDPETRTWVEEAASEEINPLRQLERTVALGNFEYIGKDRIGGRRAGRFSFEPNLAFLDPRMEKDLKGRMWVSEKTGLPVKVRVDSEDKKIFWNMSLFDFNSPLSIEVPVRHAYEATFVARGSQNGGMTLTGSLLGARLSWIGLKGVRLKSRTNQRLKINFESFGDRAEIIRLVSRPGSLSVRLARWPEGPVFRLSEEVVKSTYGPEADLGFEQGNMTKPLILLDVLLTNDDLKGASFGYDEFSRPIVEMEITTEAAERLEEATGRHIGNPMAFLIDGKVVSAPIVRGASSGNMVRIRGLSSIKEAKSIWGMLATGPLPVDLALKSIEKLGQKTSTK
;
A
#
# COMPACT_ATOMS: atom_id res chain seq x y z
N MET A 1 -8.85 39.61 -69.98
CA MET A 1 -7.59 40.37 -69.67
C MET A 1 -7.52 40.48 -68.14
N GLY A 2 -6.42 40.30 -67.41
CA GLY A 2 -4.97 40.47 -67.70
C GLY A 2 -4.49 41.75 -67.00
N ARG A 3 -3.43 41.82 -66.17
CA ARG A 3 -2.23 40.98 -65.90
C ARG A 3 -2.08 40.75 -64.36
N ARG A 4 -1.34 39.78 -63.76
CA ARG A 4 0.09 39.32 -63.87
C ARG A 4 1.10 40.45 -63.54
N VAL A 5 2.23 40.30 -62.83
CA VAL A 5 3.10 39.20 -62.29
C VAL A 5 3.54 39.65 -60.85
N CYS A 6 3.88 38.89 -59.79
CA CYS A 6 4.88 37.81 -59.50
C CYS A 6 4.37 36.96 -58.28
N LEU A 7 4.77 35.73 -57.92
CA LEU A 7 5.77 34.70 -58.33
C LEU A 7 7.01 34.55 -57.41
N ILE A 8 7.48 33.28 -57.31
CA ILE A 8 8.62 32.73 -56.52
C ILE A 8 8.24 32.48 -55.03
N CYS A 9 8.42 31.29 -54.42
CA CYS A 9 8.96 29.98 -54.86
C CYS A 9 8.09 28.78 -54.37
N PHE A 10 8.65 27.58 -54.21
CA PHE A 10 7.94 26.32 -53.85
C PHE A 10 8.87 25.30 -53.13
N CYS A 11 8.30 24.27 -52.46
CA CYS A 11 8.99 23.11 -51.84
C CYS A 11 9.93 23.40 -50.63
N LEU A 12 10.32 22.42 -49.79
CA LEU A 12 10.22 20.94 -49.86
C LEU A 12 9.90 20.31 -48.48
N ILE A 13 9.55 19.02 -48.44
CA ILE A 13 9.37 18.20 -47.23
C ILE A 13 10.73 17.82 -46.61
N VAL A 14 10.84 17.85 -45.28
CA VAL A 14 11.85 17.07 -44.53
C VAL A 14 11.18 16.38 -43.32
N ILE A 15 11.28 15.05 -43.25
CA ILE A 15 10.98 14.26 -42.05
C ILE A 15 12.27 14.14 -41.24
N VAL A 16 12.23 14.45 -39.94
CA VAL A 16 13.29 14.08 -38.99
C VAL A 16 12.68 13.33 -37.82
N LEU A 17 13.17 12.10 -37.60
CA LEU A 17 12.89 11.29 -36.42
C LEU A 17 13.60 11.90 -35.20
N LEU A 18 12.86 12.11 -34.11
CA LEU A 18 13.45 12.20 -32.77
C LEU A 18 12.67 11.34 -31.77
N VAL A 19 13.25 10.18 -31.48
CA VAL A 19 12.91 9.36 -30.32
C VAL A 19 13.37 10.09 -29.05
N GLY A 20 12.54 10.13 -28.01
CA GLY A 20 13.00 10.50 -26.66
C GLY A 20 12.00 11.25 -25.79
N CYS A 21 11.82 10.75 -24.56
CA CYS A 21 11.16 11.41 -23.44
C CYS A 21 9.72 11.92 -23.66
N ALA A 22 8.73 11.12 -23.22
CA ALA A 22 7.38 11.59 -22.96
C ALA A 22 7.40 12.74 -21.92
N ARG A 23 7.34 13.99 -22.40
CA ARG A 23 7.26 15.17 -21.53
C ARG A 23 5.90 15.18 -20.83
N ARG A 24 5.91 15.13 -19.49
CA ARG A 24 4.70 15.30 -18.66
C ARG A 24 3.99 16.59 -19.09
N GLY A 25 2.72 16.49 -19.48
CA GLY A 25 1.86 17.65 -19.69
C GLY A 25 1.65 18.44 -18.39
N PRO A 26 1.24 19.71 -18.46
CA PRO A 26 0.92 20.48 -17.25
C PRO A 26 -0.24 19.83 -16.50
N ILE A 27 -0.09 19.71 -15.17
CA ILE A 27 -1.14 19.22 -14.25
C ILE A 27 -2.40 20.09 -14.46
N SER A 28 -3.52 19.46 -14.79
CA SER A 28 -4.72 20.19 -15.24
C SER A 28 -5.26 21.10 -14.14
N ARG A 29 -6.05 22.11 -14.52
CA ARG A 29 -6.72 22.98 -13.53
C ARG A 29 -7.60 22.17 -12.58
N MET A 30 -8.26 21.12 -13.09
CA MET A 30 -9.09 20.21 -12.30
C MET A 30 -8.27 19.44 -11.25
N ASP A 31 -7.10 18.91 -11.62
CA ASP A 31 -6.16 18.25 -10.69
C ASP A 31 -5.61 19.20 -9.61
N GLN A 32 -5.63 20.52 -9.84
CA GLN A 32 -5.22 21.53 -8.87
C GLN A 32 -6.33 21.96 -7.92
N GLU A 33 -7.60 21.86 -8.33
CA GLU A 33 -8.75 22.07 -7.45
C GLU A 33 -9.05 20.83 -6.60
N LEU A 34 -8.92 19.62 -7.14
CA LEU A 34 -9.04 18.36 -6.39
C LEU A 34 -8.11 18.32 -5.15
N LYS A 35 -6.90 18.89 -5.27
CA LYS A 35 -5.92 19.00 -4.18
C LYS A 35 -6.29 20.01 -3.07
N LYS A 36 -7.48 20.61 -3.14
CA LYS A 36 -8.07 21.50 -2.12
C LYS A 36 -9.34 20.91 -1.48
N THR A 37 -9.67 19.66 -1.80
CA THR A 37 -10.87 19.00 -1.27
C THR A 37 -10.57 18.26 0.03
N GLU A 38 -11.56 18.15 0.90
CA GLU A 38 -11.58 17.24 2.05
C GLU A 38 -11.20 15.80 1.65
N ALA A 39 -11.76 15.31 0.54
CA ALA A 39 -11.46 13.98 0.01
C ALA A 39 -9.96 13.74 -0.23
N PHE A 40 -9.21 14.77 -0.66
CA PHE A 40 -7.74 14.68 -0.82
C PHE A 40 -7.00 14.67 0.52
N ALA A 41 -7.53 15.34 1.56
CA ALA A 41 -6.99 15.27 2.91
C ALA A 41 -7.20 13.86 3.52
N LEU A 42 -8.40 13.30 3.39
CA LEU A 42 -8.73 11.94 3.83
C LEU A 42 -7.96 10.86 3.04
N GLU A 43 -7.85 10.98 1.72
CA GLU A 43 -7.04 10.10 0.88
C GLU A 43 -5.55 10.11 1.30
N SER A 44 -5.06 11.24 1.85
CA SER A 44 -3.68 11.33 2.33
C SER A 44 -3.40 10.45 3.57
N LEU A 45 -4.39 10.31 4.46
CA LEU A 45 -4.30 9.44 5.64
C LEU A 45 -4.30 7.97 5.22
N LEU A 46 -5.22 7.58 4.33
CA LEU A 46 -5.27 6.23 3.75
C LEU A 46 -3.99 5.89 2.95
N LYS A 47 -3.33 6.88 2.34
CA LYS A 47 -2.01 6.69 1.72
C LYS A 47 -0.90 6.44 2.73
N LEU A 48 -0.95 7.01 3.93
CA LEU A 48 0.10 6.86 4.95
C LEU A 48 0.24 5.41 5.43
N GLU A 49 -0.88 4.74 5.70
CA GLU A 49 -0.93 3.31 6.05
C GLU A 49 -0.34 2.42 4.95
N ASN A 50 -0.40 2.91 3.71
CA ASN A 50 0.05 2.24 2.50
C ASN A 50 1.51 2.53 2.10
N GLN A 51 2.30 3.12 3.01
CA GLN A 51 3.75 3.29 2.84
C GLN A 51 4.51 2.12 3.49
N SER A 52 5.59 1.65 2.85
CA SER A 52 6.39 0.53 3.37
C SER A 52 7.21 0.92 4.59
N SER A 53 7.54 2.20 4.69
CA SER A 53 8.32 2.76 5.78
C SER A 53 8.08 4.27 5.84
N PHE A 54 8.20 4.85 7.03
CA PHE A 54 8.40 6.29 7.23
C PHE A 54 9.05 6.55 8.58
N LYS A 55 9.68 7.71 8.73
CA LYS A 55 10.12 8.24 10.02
C LYS A 55 9.13 9.29 10.53
N PHE A 56 9.01 9.37 11.84
CA PHE A 56 8.16 10.35 12.49
C PHE A 56 8.86 11.03 13.66
N ARG A 57 8.43 12.26 13.96
CA ARG A 57 8.75 12.99 15.19
C ARG A 57 7.47 13.58 15.75
N LEU A 58 7.10 13.17 16.95
CA LEU A 58 5.92 13.62 17.70
C LEU A 58 6.38 14.43 18.91
N LYS A 59 5.77 15.59 19.13
CA LYS A 59 5.86 16.32 20.40
C LYS A 59 4.48 16.76 20.86
N PHE A 60 4.23 16.75 22.16
CA PHE A 60 3.02 17.31 22.76
C PHE A 60 3.33 17.97 24.12
N GLU A 61 2.45 18.87 24.53
CA GLU A 61 2.52 19.58 25.81
C GLU A 61 1.12 19.98 26.26
N ARG A 62 0.89 19.97 27.58
CA ARG A 62 -0.31 20.45 28.26
C ARG A 62 0.09 21.13 29.57
N LYS A 63 -0.04 22.46 29.63
CA LYS A 63 0.29 23.31 30.79
C LYS A 63 -0.94 23.88 31.49
N GLY A 64 -0.89 24.02 32.82
CA GLY A 64 -1.88 24.70 33.64
C GLY A 64 -3.24 23.98 33.73
N GLY A 65 -3.22 22.65 33.71
CA GLY A 65 -4.36 21.82 34.13
C GLY A 65 -4.14 21.24 35.55
N LEU A 66 -4.76 20.11 35.87
CA LEU A 66 -4.53 19.40 37.16
C LEU A 66 -3.06 19.06 37.43
N VAL A 67 -2.34 18.71 36.36
CA VAL A 67 -0.92 18.32 36.33
C VAL A 67 -0.37 18.75 34.98
N ASP A 68 0.86 19.26 34.91
CA ASP A 68 1.54 19.53 33.63
C ASP A 68 2.10 18.25 33.01
N VAL A 69 1.95 18.12 31.69
CA VAL A 69 2.36 16.92 30.93
C VAL A 69 3.03 17.33 29.63
N GLU A 70 4.16 16.71 29.30
CA GLU A 70 4.83 16.87 28.01
C GLU A 70 5.35 15.53 27.46
N GLY A 71 5.65 15.50 26.16
CA GLY A 71 6.26 14.34 25.52
C GLY A 71 6.99 14.69 24.24
N SER A 72 8.07 13.97 23.96
CA SER A 72 8.87 14.14 22.76
C SER A 72 9.41 12.78 22.31
N PHE A 73 8.85 12.27 21.22
CA PHE A 73 9.14 10.97 20.65
C PHE A 73 9.64 11.10 19.22
N GLU A 74 10.57 10.24 18.84
CA GLU A 74 10.95 10.01 17.46
C GLU A 74 10.99 8.52 17.16
N GLY A 75 10.88 8.17 15.88
CA GLY A 75 10.76 6.77 15.54
C GLY A 75 10.63 6.50 14.05
N SER A 76 10.50 5.22 13.75
CA SER A 76 10.29 4.69 12.41
C SER A 76 9.16 3.68 12.41
N TYR A 77 8.32 3.73 11.38
CA TYR A 77 7.34 2.70 11.04
C TYR A 77 7.86 1.87 9.86
N LEU A 78 7.56 0.57 9.86
CA LEU A 78 7.96 -0.41 8.85
C LEU A 78 6.83 -1.44 8.66
N PHE A 79 6.26 -1.49 7.45
CA PHE A 79 5.22 -2.45 7.08
C PHE A 79 5.70 -3.90 7.31
N PRO A 80 4.89 -4.81 7.93
CA PRO A 80 3.43 -4.72 8.05
C PRO A 80 2.87 -3.85 9.18
N ASP A 81 3.58 -3.80 10.31
CA ASP A 81 3.02 -3.39 11.61
C ASP A 81 4.14 -3.16 12.65
N MET A 82 5.38 -2.95 12.19
CA MET A 82 6.52 -2.75 13.08
C MET A 82 6.78 -1.27 13.30
N SER A 83 7.09 -0.89 14.54
CA SER A 83 7.59 0.43 14.86
C SER A 83 8.74 0.36 15.84
N SER A 84 9.67 1.30 15.74
CA SER A 84 10.66 1.61 16.77
C SER A 84 10.42 3.04 17.21
N VAL A 85 10.30 3.25 18.51
CA VAL A 85 9.94 4.53 19.13
C VAL A 85 10.89 4.78 20.29
N SER A 86 11.58 5.92 20.27
CA SER A 86 12.41 6.40 21.38
C SER A 86 12.02 7.82 21.77
N GLY A 87 12.21 8.18 23.03
CA GLY A 87 11.88 9.52 23.51
C GLY A 87 11.62 9.55 25.00
N TYR A 88 10.77 10.49 25.41
CA TYR A 88 10.33 10.62 26.79
C TYR A 88 8.92 11.18 26.87
N TRP A 89 8.28 10.92 28.01
CA TRP A 89 7.17 11.72 28.52
C TRP A 89 7.52 12.27 29.90
N SER A 90 6.77 13.27 30.36
CA SER A 90 6.90 13.83 31.70
C SER A 90 5.52 14.12 32.27
N PHE A 91 5.31 13.74 33.53
CA PHE A 91 4.06 13.92 34.26
C PHE A 91 4.35 14.50 35.64
N ALA A 92 3.78 15.66 35.96
CA ALA A 92 4.09 16.42 37.18
C ALA A 92 5.59 16.77 37.33
N GLY A 93 6.32 16.86 36.22
CA GLY A 93 7.78 17.07 36.20
C GLY A 93 8.61 15.79 36.34
N ASN A 94 8.01 14.64 36.66
CA ASN A 94 8.69 13.35 36.64
C ASN A 94 8.83 12.90 35.18
N LYS A 95 10.06 12.96 34.66
CA LYS A 95 10.40 12.56 33.30
C LYS A 95 10.76 11.07 33.25
N GLU A 96 10.06 10.31 32.41
CA GLU A 96 10.39 8.92 32.09
C GLU A 96 10.90 8.81 30.65
N GLU A 97 12.06 8.17 30.47
CA GLU A 97 12.58 7.85 29.14
C GLU A 97 12.04 6.49 28.66
N LEU A 98 11.66 6.44 27.39
CA LEU A 98 10.97 5.30 26.81
C LEU A 98 11.64 4.93 25.49
N THR A 99 12.05 3.66 25.36
CA THR A 99 12.40 3.05 24.07
C THR A 99 11.61 1.75 23.92
N VAL A 100 10.81 1.66 22.86
CA VAL A 100 9.95 0.50 22.59
C VAL A 100 10.04 0.09 21.13
N ILE A 101 10.06 -1.22 20.89
CA ILE A 101 9.96 -1.82 19.56
C ILE A 101 8.68 -2.66 19.51
N THR A 102 7.76 -2.30 18.63
CA THR A 102 6.47 -2.97 18.41
C THR A 102 6.50 -3.81 17.14
N SER A 103 5.80 -4.94 17.13
CA SER A 103 5.53 -5.78 15.95
C SER A 103 4.21 -6.54 16.15
N GLY A 104 3.15 -6.12 15.48
CA GLY A 104 1.86 -6.81 15.54
C GLY A 104 1.27 -6.83 16.95
N ASP A 105 1.07 -8.01 17.53
CA ASP A 105 0.50 -8.18 18.89
C ASP A 105 1.49 -7.91 20.04
N ARG A 106 2.78 -7.71 19.74
CA ARG A 106 3.86 -7.62 20.74
C ARG A 106 4.60 -6.29 20.73
N GLN A 107 5.07 -5.90 21.91
CA GLN A 107 6.09 -4.87 22.06
C GLN A 107 7.21 -5.33 22.98
N PHE A 108 8.38 -4.70 22.83
CA PHE A 108 9.53 -4.88 23.70
C PHE A 108 9.91 -3.50 24.24
N ARG A 109 9.76 -3.26 25.55
CA ARG A 109 10.26 -2.04 26.20
C ARG A 109 11.69 -2.27 26.67
N PHE A 110 12.59 -1.34 26.39
CA PHE A 110 13.94 -1.34 26.97
C PHE A 110 13.87 -0.78 28.40
N ASP A 111 14.39 -1.55 29.35
CA ASP A 111 14.61 -1.14 30.73
C ASP A 111 16.04 -0.59 30.85
N PRO A 112 16.23 0.71 31.17
CA PRO A 112 17.56 1.31 31.27
C PRO A 112 18.34 0.91 32.53
N GLU A 113 17.67 0.45 33.59
CA GLU A 113 18.31 0.04 34.86
C GLU A 113 18.91 -1.36 34.73
N THR A 114 18.12 -2.35 34.30
CA THR A 114 18.63 -3.71 34.06
C THR A 114 19.36 -3.85 32.73
N ARG A 115 19.17 -2.91 31.80
CA ARG A 115 19.63 -2.95 30.39
C ARG A 115 19.08 -4.15 29.62
N THR A 116 17.86 -4.57 29.95
CA THR A 116 17.16 -5.68 29.29
C THR A 116 15.97 -5.21 28.45
N TRP A 117 15.38 -6.11 27.68
CA TRP A 117 14.15 -5.87 26.94
C TRP A 117 13.02 -6.72 27.50
N VAL A 118 11.94 -6.07 27.95
CA VAL A 118 10.75 -6.71 28.53
C VAL A 118 9.71 -6.93 27.43
N GLU A 119 9.32 -8.19 27.18
CA GLU A 119 8.24 -8.53 26.23
C GLU A 119 6.86 -8.27 26.86
N GLU A 120 6.04 -7.50 26.17
CA GLU A 120 4.67 -7.14 26.56
C GLU A 120 3.69 -7.29 25.39
N ALA A 121 2.39 -7.19 25.68
CA ALA A 121 1.39 -6.95 24.65
C ALA A 121 1.56 -5.55 24.04
N ALA A 122 1.33 -5.41 22.74
CA ALA A 122 1.45 -4.12 22.05
C ALA A 122 0.41 -3.09 22.56
N SER A 123 0.89 -1.89 22.90
CA SER A 123 0.06 -0.73 23.23
C SER A 123 -0.19 0.13 21.99
N GLU A 124 -1.42 0.59 21.81
CA GLU A 124 -1.75 1.56 20.76
C GLU A 124 -1.18 2.96 21.05
N GLU A 125 -0.89 3.30 22.31
CA GLU A 125 -0.48 4.66 22.69
C GLU A 125 0.83 5.12 22.04
N ILE A 126 1.72 4.17 21.73
CA ILE A 126 3.00 4.43 21.05
C ILE A 126 2.95 4.23 19.54
N ASN A 127 1.84 3.73 18.99
CA ASN A 127 1.72 3.46 17.56
C ASN A 127 1.49 4.80 16.82
N PRO A 128 2.39 5.21 15.90
CA PRO A 128 2.30 6.51 15.24
C PRO A 128 1.07 6.65 14.33
N LEU A 129 0.58 5.55 13.76
CA LEU A 129 -0.66 5.55 12.96
C LEU A 129 -1.87 5.74 13.88
N ARG A 130 -1.96 5.02 15.01
CA ARG A 130 -3.06 5.19 15.97
C ARG A 130 -3.08 6.56 16.63
N GLN A 131 -1.91 7.10 17.00
CA GLN A 131 -1.78 8.47 17.51
C GLN A 131 -2.28 9.51 16.50
N LEU A 132 -1.96 9.33 15.21
CA LEU A 132 -2.46 10.21 14.16
C LEU A 132 -3.96 10.03 13.93
N GLU A 133 -4.42 8.79 13.73
CA GLU A 133 -5.82 8.40 13.52
C GLU A 133 -6.73 8.99 14.61
N ARG A 134 -6.43 8.72 15.89
CA ARG A 134 -7.19 9.27 17.03
C ARG A 134 -7.24 10.79 17.00
N THR A 135 -6.12 11.47 16.70
CA THR A 135 -6.05 12.93 16.61
C THR A 135 -6.97 13.50 15.52
N VAL A 136 -7.12 12.82 14.38
CA VAL A 136 -7.83 13.31 13.18
C VAL A 136 -9.18 12.64 12.93
N ALA A 137 -9.62 11.71 13.77
CA ALA A 137 -10.72 10.76 13.52
C ALA A 137 -12.09 11.38 13.19
N LEU A 138 -12.31 12.65 13.57
CA LEU A 138 -13.55 13.40 13.36
C LEU A 138 -13.37 14.63 12.45
N GLY A 139 -12.21 14.74 11.81
CA GLY A 139 -11.80 15.94 11.10
C GLY A 139 -12.57 16.20 9.81
N ASN A 140 -13.55 17.10 9.85
CA ASN A 140 -14.05 17.78 8.65
C ASN A 140 -12.88 18.64 8.10
N PHE A 141 -12.39 18.36 6.89
CA PHE A 141 -11.12 18.94 6.39
C PHE A 141 -11.33 20.12 5.44
N GLU A 142 -11.20 21.35 5.95
CA GLU A 142 -11.25 22.56 5.15
C GLU A 142 -9.88 22.99 4.62
N TYR A 143 -9.80 23.48 3.37
CA TYR A 143 -8.54 23.93 2.78
C TYR A 143 -8.22 25.41 3.09
N ILE A 144 -7.14 25.64 3.84
CA ILE A 144 -6.69 26.94 4.33
C ILE A 144 -5.35 27.41 3.71
N GLY A 145 -5.13 27.04 2.45
CA GLY A 145 -4.09 27.60 1.59
C GLY A 145 -2.86 26.71 1.33
N LYS A 146 -1.76 27.36 0.95
CA LYS A 146 -0.48 26.70 0.58
C LYS A 146 0.63 27.06 1.54
N ASP A 147 1.56 26.13 1.70
CA ASP A 147 2.67 26.22 2.64
C ASP A 147 3.92 25.50 2.08
N ARG A 148 5.06 25.57 2.78
CA ARG A 148 6.28 24.84 2.40
C ARG A 148 6.91 24.13 3.59
N ILE A 149 6.88 22.79 3.57
CA ILE A 149 7.49 21.94 4.61
C ILE A 149 8.73 21.26 4.01
N GLY A 150 9.90 21.46 4.64
CA GLY A 150 11.18 20.96 4.13
C GLY A 150 11.50 21.45 2.71
N GLY A 151 11.14 22.70 2.38
CA GLY A 151 11.25 23.30 1.04
C GLY A 151 10.21 22.81 0.01
N ARG A 152 9.54 21.69 0.26
CA ARG A 152 8.53 21.07 -0.63
C ARG A 152 7.17 21.77 -0.46
N ARG A 153 6.42 21.92 -1.56
CA ARG A 153 5.06 22.51 -1.56
C ARG A 153 4.07 21.58 -0.84
N ALA A 154 3.26 22.14 0.06
CA ALA A 154 2.16 21.45 0.72
C ALA A 154 0.86 22.26 0.64
N GLY A 155 -0.27 21.56 0.47
CA GLY A 155 -1.58 22.11 0.79
C GLY A 155 -1.79 22.03 2.30
N ARG A 156 -2.40 23.07 2.89
CA ARG A 156 -2.66 23.15 4.32
C ARG A 156 -4.16 23.12 4.57
N PHE A 157 -4.59 22.26 5.46
CA PHE A 157 -5.99 22.04 5.84
C PHE A 157 -6.18 22.33 7.33
N SER A 158 -7.34 22.83 7.72
CA SER A 158 -7.84 22.82 9.11
C SER A 158 -8.74 21.62 9.33
N PHE A 159 -8.86 21.20 10.59
CA PHE A 159 -9.81 20.17 11.04
C PHE A 159 -10.10 20.31 12.54
N GLU A 160 -11.23 19.77 12.97
CA GLU A 160 -11.58 19.63 14.40
C GLU A 160 -10.89 18.38 14.98
N PRO A 161 -10.00 18.53 15.98
CA PRO A 161 -9.16 17.45 16.48
C PRO A 161 -9.79 16.72 17.67
N ASN A 162 -9.67 15.39 17.71
CA ASN A 162 -10.07 14.61 18.88
C ASN A 162 -8.84 14.31 19.77
N LEU A 163 -8.58 15.19 20.74
CA LEU A 163 -7.48 15.06 21.69
C LEU A 163 -7.96 15.04 23.15
N ALA A 164 -8.98 14.23 23.45
CA ALA A 164 -9.50 14.06 24.81
C ALA A 164 -8.44 13.64 25.87
N PHE A 165 -7.26 13.14 25.46
CA PHE A 165 -6.14 12.88 26.39
C PHE A 165 -5.31 14.14 26.72
N LEU A 166 -5.33 15.17 25.86
CA LEU A 166 -4.76 16.50 26.15
C LEU A 166 -5.81 17.49 26.66
N ASP A 167 -7.10 17.23 26.50
CA ASP A 167 -8.14 17.95 27.23
C ASP A 167 -9.27 17.00 27.72
N PRO A 168 -9.06 16.31 28.85
CA PRO A 168 -10.05 15.37 29.40
C PRO A 168 -11.35 16.02 29.90
N ARG A 169 -11.46 17.35 29.85
CA ARG A 169 -12.64 18.11 30.27
C ARG A 169 -13.27 18.93 29.14
N MET A 170 -12.64 18.99 27.98
CA MET A 170 -13.03 19.84 26.85
C MET A 170 -13.16 21.33 27.26
N GLU A 171 -12.25 21.81 28.10
CA GLU A 171 -12.17 23.22 28.56
C GLU A 171 -11.56 24.17 27.50
N LYS A 172 -10.99 23.64 26.40
CA LYS A 172 -10.23 24.38 25.39
C LYS A 172 -10.75 24.15 23.98
N ASP A 173 -10.88 25.25 23.24
CA ASP A 173 -10.94 25.24 21.78
C ASP A 173 -9.56 24.81 21.23
N LEU A 174 -9.54 23.68 20.51
CA LEU A 174 -8.36 23.05 19.94
C LEU A 174 -8.44 23.09 18.40
N LYS A 175 -7.46 23.72 17.75
CA LYS A 175 -7.50 23.95 16.30
C LYS A 175 -6.47 23.10 15.56
N GLY A 176 -6.97 22.06 14.88
CA GLY A 176 -6.17 21.12 14.10
C GLY A 176 -5.77 21.66 12.74
N ARG A 177 -4.54 21.35 12.32
CA ARG A 177 -3.96 21.71 11.02
C ARG A 177 -3.13 20.57 10.43
N MET A 178 -3.40 20.19 9.19
CA MET A 178 -2.66 19.17 8.43
C MET A 178 -1.98 19.76 7.20
N TRP A 179 -0.76 19.32 6.91
CA TRP A 179 -0.01 19.67 5.70
C TRP A 179 0.16 18.43 4.82
N VAL A 180 -0.42 18.46 3.62
CA VAL A 180 -0.34 17.37 2.63
C VAL A 180 0.57 17.77 1.48
N SER A 181 1.57 16.95 1.18
CA SER A 181 2.52 17.14 0.07
C SER A 181 1.79 17.26 -1.28
N GLU A 182 1.91 18.40 -1.96
CA GLU A 182 1.24 18.60 -3.27
C GLU A 182 1.83 17.69 -4.38
N LYS A 183 3.02 17.12 -4.15
CA LYS A 183 3.66 16.14 -5.06
C LYS A 183 3.10 14.73 -4.83
N THR A 184 3.22 14.22 -3.60
CA THR A 184 2.97 12.81 -3.28
C THR A 184 1.58 12.54 -2.69
N GLY A 185 0.83 13.56 -2.29
CA GLY A 185 -0.45 13.38 -1.61
C GLY A 185 -0.35 12.71 -0.24
N LEU A 186 0.81 12.76 0.41
CA LEU A 186 1.04 12.23 1.77
C LEU A 186 1.00 13.37 2.81
N PRO A 187 0.49 13.12 4.03
CA PRO A 187 0.63 14.05 5.15
C PRO A 187 2.11 14.11 5.55
N VAL A 188 2.67 15.32 5.63
CA VAL A 188 4.06 15.56 6.06
C VAL A 188 4.15 16.19 7.44
N LYS A 189 3.03 16.75 7.93
CA LYS A 189 2.90 17.31 9.27
C LYS A 189 1.42 17.37 9.67
N VAL A 190 1.14 17.11 10.94
CA VAL A 190 -0.13 17.42 11.60
C VAL A 190 0.18 18.13 12.92
N ARG A 191 -0.55 19.21 13.22
CA ARG A 191 -0.39 20.01 14.43
C ARG A 191 -1.75 20.42 14.98
N VAL A 192 -1.92 20.35 16.29
CA VAL A 192 -3.05 20.90 17.03
C VAL A 192 -2.50 21.87 18.07
N ASP A 193 -3.21 22.97 18.33
CA ASP A 193 -2.88 23.95 19.36
C ASP A 193 -4.18 24.45 20.03
N SER A 194 -4.12 24.77 21.33
CA SER A 194 -5.14 25.65 21.96
C SER A 194 -4.87 27.12 21.64
N GLU A 195 -5.89 27.96 21.72
CA GLU A 195 -5.75 29.41 21.47
C GLU A 195 -4.78 30.09 22.45
N ASP A 196 -4.82 29.68 23.73
CA ASP A 196 -3.90 30.14 24.78
C ASP A 196 -2.49 29.51 24.69
N LYS A 197 -2.26 28.62 23.72
CA LYS A 197 -1.01 27.88 23.46
C LYS A 197 -0.52 27.04 24.64
N LYS A 198 -1.37 26.76 25.62
CA LYS A 198 -1.06 25.87 26.75
C LYS A 198 -1.15 24.39 26.38
N ILE A 199 -1.87 24.06 25.30
CA ILE A 199 -1.91 22.73 24.72
C ILE A 199 -1.29 22.79 23.32
N PHE A 200 -0.38 21.88 23.00
CA PHE A 200 -0.04 21.58 21.63
C PHE A 200 0.20 20.08 21.41
N TRP A 201 -0.01 19.63 20.17
CA TRP A 201 0.37 18.33 19.66
C TRP A 201 0.94 18.54 18.26
N ASN A 202 2.07 17.92 17.91
CA ASN A 202 2.75 18.16 16.64
C ASN A 202 3.50 16.90 16.19
N MET A 203 2.97 16.22 15.18
CA MET A 203 3.64 15.11 14.48
C MET A 203 4.18 15.60 13.13
N SER A 204 5.41 15.20 12.78
CA SER A 204 6.04 15.45 11.47
C SER A 204 6.48 14.12 10.86
N LEU A 205 6.18 13.91 9.58
CA LEU A 205 6.31 12.63 8.87
C LEU A 205 7.25 12.79 7.66
N PHE A 206 8.25 11.91 7.54
CA PHE A 206 9.36 12.04 6.59
C PHE A 206 9.97 10.68 6.21
N ASP A 207 10.98 10.67 5.32
CA ASP A 207 11.72 9.49 4.84
C ASP A 207 10.87 8.32 4.29
N PHE A 208 9.68 8.63 3.77
CA PHE A 208 8.73 7.66 3.19
C PHE A 208 9.38 6.69 2.19
N ASN A 209 9.06 5.41 2.33
CA ASN A 209 9.49 4.31 1.46
C ASN A 209 11.01 4.16 1.31
N SER A 210 11.79 4.72 2.23
CA SER A 210 13.25 4.52 2.28
C SER A 210 13.59 3.11 2.82
N PRO A 211 14.68 2.47 2.38
CA PRO A 211 15.18 1.25 2.98
C PRO A 211 15.37 1.41 4.50
N LEU A 212 14.79 0.50 5.26
CA LEU A 212 14.73 0.54 6.72
C LEU A 212 14.76 -0.89 7.27
N SER A 213 15.50 -1.07 8.36
CA SER A 213 15.46 -2.28 9.19
C SER A 213 15.11 -1.86 10.62
N ILE A 214 14.34 -2.69 11.31
CA ILE A 214 14.11 -2.59 12.75
C ILE A 214 14.57 -3.92 13.34
N GLU A 215 15.54 -3.87 14.24
CA GLU A 215 16.11 -5.05 14.88
C GLU A 215 15.40 -5.29 16.21
N VAL A 216 14.64 -6.39 16.28
CA VAL A 216 13.81 -6.72 17.45
C VAL A 216 14.57 -7.72 18.35
N PRO A 217 14.57 -7.56 19.68
CA PRO A 217 15.46 -8.30 20.59
C PRO A 217 15.22 -9.81 20.62
N VAL A 218 13.96 -10.24 20.48
CA VAL A 218 13.54 -11.64 20.55
C VAL A 218 12.74 -12.00 19.31
N ARG A 219 13.05 -13.15 18.73
CA ARG A 219 12.24 -13.81 17.70
C ARG A 219 11.48 -14.97 18.33
N HIS A 220 10.34 -15.26 17.74
CA HIS A 220 9.56 -16.44 18.05
C HIS A 220 9.63 -17.41 16.87
N ALA A 221 9.92 -18.67 17.18
CA ALA A 221 9.78 -19.75 16.22
C ALA A 221 8.31 -20.12 16.11
N TYR A 222 7.79 -20.15 14.89
CA TYR A 222 6.42 -20.54 14.58
C TYR A 222 6.40 -21.70 13.59
N GLU A 223 5.34 -22.50 13.66
CA GLU A 223 5.01 -23.51 12.66
C GLU A 223 3.64 -23.19 12.05
N ALA A 224 3.59 -22.99 10.73
CA ALA A 224 2.35 -22.92 9.98
C ALA A 224 2.02 -24.29 9.37
N THR A 225 0.84 -24.83 9.70
CA THR A 225 0.29 -26.04 9.07
C THR A 225 -0.66 -25.65 7.96
N PHE A 226 -0.40 -26.11 6.74
CA PHE A 226 -1.27 -25.96 5.58
C PHE A 226 -1.86 -27.32 5.16
N VAL A 227 -3.06 -27.29 4.59
CA VAL A 227 -3.76 -28.47 4.06
C VAL A 227 -4.14 -28.21 2.60
N ALA A 228 -3.87 -29.18 1.73
CA ALA A 228 -4.25 -29.13 0.32
C ALA A 228 -5.78 -29.15 0.16
N ARG A 229 -6.29 -28.36 -0.78
CA ARG A 229 -7.70 -28.39 -1.21
C ARG A 229 -7.84 -29.24 -2.47
N GLY A 230 -8.81 -30.16 -2.45
CA GLY A 230 -9.02 -31.14 -3.53
C GLY A 230 -8.03 -32.31 -3.48
N SER A 231 -8.20 -33.24 -4.44
CA SER A 231 -7.30 -34.38 -4.61
C SER A 231 -6.29 -34.06 -5.72
N GLN A 232 -5.03 -33.84 -5.35
CA GLN A 232 -3.94 -33.46 -6.26
C GLN A 232 -2.83 -34.52 -6.22
N ASN A 233 -2.64 -35.25 -7.32
CA ASN A 233 -1.58 -36.26 -7.46
C ASN A 233 -0.25 -35.61 -7.87
N GLY A 234 0.47 -35.03 -6.91
CA GLY A 234 1.77 -34.40 -7.13
C GLY A 234 1.79 -32.93 -6.72
N GLY A 235 2.66 -32.13 -7.33
CA GLY A 235 2.75 -30.67 -7.14
C GLY A 235 3.22 -30.16 -5.76
N MET A 236 2.96 -30.90 -4.69
CA MET A 236 3.17 -30.46 -3.30
C MET A 236 4.65 -30.21 -2.93
N THR A 237 5.60 -30.84 -3.64
CA THR A 237 7.04 -30.54 -3.51
C THR A 237 7.34 -29.11 -3.98
N LEU A 238 6.92 -28.76 -5.21
CA LEU A 238 7.11 -27.43 -5.78
C LEU A 238 6.32 -26.38 -4.99
N THR A 239 5.06 -26.69 -4.65
CA THR A 239 4.21 -25.86 -3.79
C THR A 239 4.90 -25.47 -2.49
N GLY A 240 5.58 -26.42 -1.83
CA GLY A 240 6.33 -26.16 -0.61
C GLY A 240 7.52 -25.22 -0.80
N SER A 241 8.27 -25.37 -1.90
CA SER A 241 9.38 -24.49 -2.26
C SER A 241 8.91 -23.08 -2.62
N LEU A 242 7.85 -22.96 -3.44
CA LEU A 242 7.29 -21.66 -3.85
C LEU A 242 6.72 -20.91 -2.65
N LEU A 243 5.93 -21.56 -1.79
CA LEU A 243 5.43 -20.91 -0.57
C LEU A 243 6.57 -20.51 0.38
N GLY A 244 7.63 -21.32 0.50
CA GLY A 244 8.84 -20.95 1.23
C GLY A 244 9.51 -19.67 0.69
N ALA A 245 9.59 -19.53 -0.63
CA ALA A 245 10.09 -18.32 -1.28
C ALA A 245 9.17 -17.12 -1.03
N ARG A 246 7.85 -17.26 -1.19
CA ARG A 246 6.87 -16.17 -0.92
C ARG A 246 6.92 -15.65 0.51
N LEU A 247 6.99 -16.57 1.49
CA LEU A 247 7.12 -16.23 2.91
C LEU A 247 8.44 -15.49 3.19
N SER A 248 9.51 -15.84 2.49
CA SER A 248 10.80 -15.13 2.57
C SER A 248 10.72 -13.73 1.94
N TRP A 249 10.04 -13.57 0.80
CA TRP A 249 9.85 -12.28 0.12
C TRP A 249 9.06 -11.24 0.93
N ILE A 250 8.10 -11.67 1.76
CA ILE A 250 7.42 -10.76 2.71
C ILE A 250 8.24 -10.45 3.98
N GLY A 251 9.49 -10.94 4.07
CA GLY A 251 10.44 -10.61 5.14
C GLY A 251 10.47 -11.56 6.33
N LEU A 252 9.77 -12.71 6.29
CA LEU A 252 9.89 -13.72 7.34
C LEU A 252 11.28 -14.36 7.28
N LYS A 253 11.92 -14.51 8.45
CA LYS A 253 13.27 -15.07 8.56
C LYS A 253 13.19 -16.56 8.89
N GLY A 254 14.27 -17.30 8.64
CA GLY A 254 14.38 -18.71 9.03
C GLY A 254 13.36 -19.66 8.40
N VAL A 255 12.71 -19.28 7.29
CA VAL A 255 11.67 -20.06 6.61
C VAL A 255 12.22 -21.41 6.13
N ARG A 256 11.64 -22.52 6.60
CA ARG A 256 12.07 -23.89 6.28
C ARG A 256 10.88 -24.84 6.22
N LEU A 257 10.82 -25.68 5.19
CA LEU A 257 9.90 -26.81 5.14
C LEU A 257 10.30 -27.85 6.22
N LYS A 258 9.45 -28.04 7.24
CA LYS A 258 9.66 -29.02 8.32
C LYS A 258 9.21 -30.42 7.90
N SER A 259 8.02 -30.53 7.29
CA SER A 259 7.53 -31.80 6.75
C SER A 259 6.47 -31.59 5.66
N ARG A 260 6.26 -32.64 4.86
CA ARG A 260 5.31 -32.67 3.74
C ARG A 260 4.70 -34.05 3.64
N THR A 261 3.39 -34.11 3.41
CA THR A 261 2.67 -35.29 2.89
C THR A 261 1.89 -34.88 1.64
N ASN A 262 1.20 -35.81 0.98
CA ASN A 262 0.37 -35.49 -0.20
C ASN A 262 -0.78 -34.51 0.10
N GLN A 263 -1.14 -34.32 1.38
CA GLN A 263 -2.25 -33.44 1.79
C GLN A 263 -1.84 -32.33 2.77
N ARG A 264 -0.65 -32.37 3.37
CA ARG A 264 -0.25 -31.40 4.41
C ARG A 264 1.16 -30.87 4.22
N LEU A 265 1.33 -29.59 4.52
CA LEU A 265 2.61 -28.90 4.58
C LEU A 265 2.82 -28.35 6.00
N LYS A 266 4.02 -28.47 6.55
CA LYS A 266 4.43 -27.77 7.78
C LYS A 266 5.66 -26.93 7.48
N ILE A 267 5.53 -25.60 7.58
CA ILE A 267 6.63 -24.64 7.42
C ILE A 267 6.96 -24.02 8.76
N ASN A 268 8.23 -24.09 9.16
CA ASN A 268 8.77 -23.33 10.27
C ASN A 268 9.25 -21.97 9.77
N PHE A 269 9.09 -20.93 10.58
CA PHE A 269 9.62 -19.59 10.32
C PHE A 269 9.89 -18.84 11.63
N GLU A 270 10.64 -17.73 11.55
CA GLU A 270 10.88 -16.78 12.63
C GLU A 270 10.05 -15.52 12.38
N SER A 271 9.29 -15.09 13.38
CA SER A 271 8.55 -13.82 13.39
C SER A 271 8.64 -13.15 14.76
N PHE A 272 8.29 -11.87 14.81
CA PHE A 272 8.32 -11.02 16.00
C PHE A 272 6.92 -10.86 16.67
N GLY A 273 5.87 -11.36 16.01
CA GLY A 273 4.46 -11.42 16.47
C GLY A 273 3.64 -12.35 15.55
N ASP A 274 2.32 -12.44 15.72
CA ASP A 274 1.47 -13.20 14.79
C ASP A 274 1.48 -12.58 13.37
N ARG A 275 1.39 -13.44 12.36
CA ARG A 275 1.44 -13.14 10.92
C ARG A 275 0.35 -13.86 10.13
N ALA A 276 -0.64 -14.47 10.80
CA ALA A 276 -1.67 -15.31 10.19
C ALA A 276 -2.35 -14.69 8.96
N GLU A 277 -2.65 -13.39 8.97
CA GLU A 277 -3.34 -12.75 7.85
C GLU A 277 -2.43 -12.54 6.62
N ILE A 278 -1.21 -12.03 6.78
CA ILE A 278 -0.28 -11.87 5.65
C ILE A 278 0.17 -13.23 5.10
N ILE A 279 0.27 -14.25 5.97
CA ILE A 279 0.52 -15.64 5.57
C ILE A 279 -0.65 -16.19 4.75
N ARG A 280 -1.91 -16.01 5.18
CA ARG A 280 -3.10 -16.40 4.39
C ARG A 280 -3.09 -15.77 2.99
N LEU A 281 -2.70 -14.49 2.88
CA LEU A 281 -2.66 -13.78 1.61
C LEU A 281 -1.61 -14.37 0.64
N VAL A 282 -0.38 -14.64 1.09
CA VAL A 282 0.66 -15.22 0.22
C VAL A 282 0.48 -16.72 -0.06
N SER A 283 -0.34 -17.42 0.72
CA SER A 283 -0.68 -18.84 0.50
C SER A 283 -1.82 -19.09 -0.49
N ARG A 284 -2.45 -18.04 -1.04
CA ARG A 284 -3.37 -18.14 -2.18
C ARG A 284 -2.68 -18.79 -3.40
N PRO A 285 -3.40 -19.36 -4.39
CA PRO A 285 -2.77 -19.93 -5.58
C PRO A 285 -1.87 -18.92 -6.32
N GLY A 286 -2.35 -17.71 -6.57
CA GLY A 286 -1.61 -16.65 -7.26
C GLY A 286 -1.69 -16.74 -8.78
N SER A 287 -2.80 -17.26 -9.32
CA SER A 287 -3.00 -17.28 -10.77
C SER A 287 -3.28 -15.87 -11.31
N LEU A 288 -2.55 -15.47 -12.34
CA LEU A 288 -2.72 -14.20 -13.06
C LEU A 288 -3.53 -14.41 -14.32
N SER A 289 -4.50 -13.54 -14.55
CA SER A 289 -5.03 -13.28 -15.88
C SER A 289 -5.17 -11.78 -16.07
N VAL A 290 -4.65 -11.24 -17.16
CA VAL A 290 -4.96 -9.87 -17.61
C VAL A 290 -5.92 -10.00 -18.77
N ARG A 291 -7.11 -9.42 -18.66
CA ARG A 291 -8.18 -9.53 -19.67
C ARG A 291 -8.53 -8.15 -20.22
N LEU A 292 -8.87 -8.09 -21.50
CA LEU A 292 -9.65 -6.96 -22.03
C LEU A 292 -11.01 -6.94 -21.31
N ALA A 293 -11.56 -5.76 -21.06
CA ALA A 293 -12.89 -5.65 -20.47
C ALA A 293 -13.73 -4.51 -21.10
N ARG A 294 -15.00 -4.48 -20.72
CA ARG A 294 -15.96 -3.39 -21.02
C ARG A 294 -16.75 -3.03 -19.76
N TRP A 295 -17.19 -1.77 -19.70
CA TRP A 295 -18.28 -1.40 -18.83
C TRP A 295 -19.60 -1.94 -19.43
N PRO A 296 -20.56 -2.38 -18.60
CA PRO A 296 -21.87 -2.76 -19.10
C PRO A 296 -22.65 -1.54 -19.61
N GLU A 297 -23.16 -1.63 -20.84
CA GLU A 297 -23.96 -0.58 -21.48
C GLU A 297 -25.44 -0.61 -21.03
N GLY A 298 -25.87 -1.71 -20.41
CA GLY A 298 -27.23 -1.93 -19.91
C GLY A 298 -27.37 -1.78 -18.38
N PRO A 299 -28.62 -1.82 -17.86
CA PRO A 299 -28.88 -1.69 -16.44
C PRO A 299 -28.25 -2.84 -15.63
N VAL A 300 -27.37 -2.47 -14.67
CA VAL A 300 -26.56 -3.40 -13.87
C VAL A 300 -27.38 -4.51 -13.19
N PHE A 301 -28.60 -4.23 -12.75
CA PHE A 301 -29.47 -5.22 -12.10
C PHE A 301 -29.97 -6.35 -13.03
N ARG A 302 -29.65 -6.31 -14.33
CA ARG A 302 -29.92 -7.38 -15.31
C ARG A 302 -28.67 -8.15 -15.75
N LEU A 303 -27.50 -7.87 -15.16
CA LEU A 303 -26.27 -8.60 -15.47
C LEU A 303 -26.24 -9.92 -14.71
N SER A 304 -26.07 -11.00 -15.47
CA SER A 304 -25.71 -12.33 -14.97
C SER A 304 -24.65 -12.94 -15.90
N GLU A 305 -24.03 -14.05 -15.50
CA GLU A 305 -23.08 -14.76 -16.35
C GLU A 305 -23.72 -15.24 -17.66
N GLU A 306 -24.97 -15.70 -17.63
CA GLU A 306 -25.70 -16.16 -18.82
C GLU A 306 -25.97 -15.01 -19.79
N VAL A 307 -26.34 -13.83 -19.27
CA VAL A 307 -26.54 -12.62 -20.09
C VAL A 307 -25.22 -12.15 -20.71
N VAL A 308 -24.11 -12.20 -19.96
CA VAL A 308 -22.78 -11.89 -20.49
C VAL A 308 -22.38 -12.89 -21.58
N LYS A 309 -22.47 -14.20 -21.30
CA LYS A 309 -22.01 -15.27 -22.21
C LYS A 309 -22.85 -15.36 -23.49
N SER A 310 -24.16 -15.07 -23.42
CA SER A 310 -25.03 -15.00 -24.59
C SER A 310 -24.86 -13.72 -25.43
N THR A 311 -24.40 -12.61 -24.83
CA THR A 311 -24.23 -11.33 -25.53
C THR A 311 -22.81 -11.13 -26.09
N TYR A 312 -21.78 -11.62 -25.39
CA TYR A 312 -20.36 -11.37 -25.68
C TYR A 312 -19.56 -12.63 -26.04
N GLY A 313 -20.19 -13.82 -26.04
CA GLY A 313 -19.59 -15.10 -26.38
C GLY A 313 -19.26 -15.97 -25.16
N PRO A 314 -19.05 -17.30 -25.35
CA PRO A 314 -18.96 -18.26 -24.24
C PRO A 314 -17.76 -18.04 -23.31
N GLU A 315 -16.66 -17.47 -23.83
CA GLU A 315 -15.47 -17.12 -23.06
C GLU A 315 -15.64 -15.84 -22.21
N ALA A 316 -16.69 -15.04 -22.45
CA ALA A 316 -16.93 -13.81 -21.72
C ALA A 316 -17.40 -14.10 -20.28
N ASP A 317 -17.04 -13.21 -19.35
CA ASP A 317 -17.20 -13.47 -17.92
C ASP A 317 -17.54 -12.20 -17.13
N LEU A 318 -18.12 -12.33 -15.93
CA LEU A 318 -18.62 -11.21 -15.13
C LEU A 318 -17.68 -10.90 -13.95
N GLY A 319 -16.75 -9.98 -14.18
CA GLY A 319 -15.83 -9.47 -13.18
C GLY A 319 -16.43 -8.39 -12.29
N PHE A 320 -15.86 -8.20 -11.09
CA PHE A 320 -16.24 -7.13 -10.18
C PHE A 320 -14.98 -6.46 -9.59
N GLU A 321 -14.72 -5.21 -9.95
CA GLU A 321 -13.69 -4.38 -9.31
C GLU A 321 -14.21 -3.93 -7.94
N GLN A 322 -13.44 -4.21 -6.87
CA GLN A 322 -13.78 -3.79 -5.51
C GLN A 322 -13.17 -2.43 -5.15
N GLY A 323 -13.88 -1.66 -4.35
CA GLY A 323 -13.55 -0.30 -3.91
C GLY A 323 -14.77 0.34 -3.23
N ASN A 324 -14.80 1.67 -3.12
CA ASN A 324 -15.92 2.41 -2.49
C ASN A 324 -17.30 2.11 -3.11
N MET A 325 -17.32 1.66 -4.37
CA MET A 325 -18.47 1.01 -5.01
C MET A 325 -17.96 -0.19 -5.80
N THR A 326 -18.60 -1.35 -5.66
CA THR A 326 -18.33 -2.52 -6.50
C THR A 326 -18.75 -2.23 -7.94
N LYS A 327 -17.82 -2.29 -8.90
CA LYS A 327 -18.13 -2.04 -10.31
C LYS A 327 -18.17 -3.35 -11.11
N PRO A 328 -19.28 -3.69 -11.77
CA PRO A 328 -19.33 -4.81 -12.71
C PRO A 328 -18.47 -4.51 -13.95
N LEU A 329 -17.79 -5.53 -14.45
CA LEU A 329 -16.94 -5.51 -15.63
C LEU A 329 -17.27 -6.72 -16.49
N ILE A 330 -17.47 -6.50 -17.77
CA ILE A 330 -17.64 -7.56 -18.76
C ILE A 330 -16.24 -7.93 -19.24
N LEU A 331 -15.75 -9.09 -18.83
CA LEU A 331 -14.42 -9.61 -19.14
C LEU A 331 -14.46 -10.31 -20.50
N LEU A 332 -13.49 -10.00 -21.35
CA LEU A 332 -13.34 -10.49 -22.72
C LEU A 332 -12.01 -11.24 -22.85
N ASP A 333 -11.29 -11.07 -23.95
CA ASP A 333 -10.10 -11.85 -24.30
C ASP A 333 -9.00 -11.81 -23.23
N VAL A 334 -8.34 -12.95 -23.01
CA VAL A 334 -7.14 -13.05 -22.15
C VAL A 334 -5.93 -12.52 -22.91
N LEU A 335 -5.32 -11.47 -22.39
CA LEU A 335 -4.16 -10.79 -22.97
C LEU A 335 -2.84 -11.37 -22.42
N LEU A 336 -2.81 -11.67 -21.12
CA LEU A 336 -1.63 -12.21 -20.40
C LEU A 336 -2.02 -13.27 -19.37
N THR A 337 -1.18 -14.31 -19.19
CA THR A 337 -1.28 -15.27 -18.06
C THR A 337 -0.04 -15.21 -17.15
N ASN A 338 0.14 -16.17 -16.23
CA ASN A 338 1.41 -16.35 -15.51
C ASN A 338 2.57 -16.74 -16.43
N ASP A 339 2.31 -17.46 -17.52
CA ASP A 339 3.35 -18.00 -18.41
C ASP A 339 4.01 -16.91 -19.27
N ASP A 340 3.32 -15.77 -19.41
CA ASP A 340 3.80 -14.55 -20.05
C ASP A 340 4.76 -13.73 -19.17
N LEU A 341 4.95 -14.10 -17.90
CA LEU A 341 5.81 -13.38 -16.95
C LEU A 341 7.26 -13.86 -16.98
N LYS A 342 8.19 -12.92 -17.03
CA LYS A 342 9.62 -13.13 -16.67
C LYS A 342 9.89 -12.84 -15.19
N GLY A 343 9.12 -11.93 -14.59
CA GLY A 343 9.28 -11.54 -13.19
C GLY A 343 8.34 -10.41 -12.76
N ALA A 344 8.38 -10.08 -11.48
CA ALA A 344 7.62 -8.96 -10.93
C ALA A 344 8.42 -8.21 -9.84
N SER A 345 8.19 -6.90 -9.73
CA SER A 345 8.73 -6.04 -8.67
C SER A 345 7.63 -5.24 -7.98
N PHE A 346 7.83 -4.93 -6.70
CA PHE A 346 6.98 -4.02 -5.93
C PHE A 346 7.60 -2.62 -5.91
N GLY A 347 6.76 -1.58 -6.05
CA GLY A 347 7.21 -0.19 -6.00
C GLY A 347 6.10 0.81 -5.72
N TYR A 348 6.36 2.08 -6.02
CA TYR A 348 5.40 3.17 -5.87
C TYR A 348 5.33 4.02 -7.13
N ASP A 349 4.15 4.58 -7.40
CA ASP A 349 4.00 5.61 -8.42
C ASP A 349 4.45 7.00 -7.91
N GLU A 350 4.39 8.00 -8.80
CA GLU A 350 4.80 9.38 -8.49
C GLU A 350 3.91 10.09 -7.43
N PHE A 351 2.78 9.47 -7.07
CA PHE A 351 1.83 9.88 -6.04
C PHE A 351 1.89 8.96 -4.79
N SER A 352 3.01 8.26 -4.58
CA SER A 352 3.24 7.38 -3.43
C SER A 352 2.21 6.24 -3.25
N ARG A 353 1.50 5.85 -4.32
CA ARG A 353 0.58 4.71 -4.27
C ARG A 353 1.32 3.41 -4.61
N PRO A 354 1.04 2.29 -3.91
CA PRO A 354 1.69 1.02 -4.19
C PRO A 354 1.34 0.51 -5.59
N ILE A 355 2.33 -0.05 -6.27
CA ILE A 355 2.20 -0.67 -7.59
C ILE A 355 2.94 -2.02 -7.62
N VAL A 356 2.50 -2.90 -8.51
CA VAL A 356 3.26 -4.09 -8.92
C VAL A 356 3.61 -3.93 -10.39
N GLU A 357 4.90 -3.95 -10.71
CA GLU A 357 5.42 -3.94 -12.07
C GLU A 357 5.76 -5.37 -12.48
N MET A 358 5.33 -5.77 -13.68
CA MET A 358 5.51 -7.09 -14.26
C MET A 358 6.38 -6.96 -15.50
N GLU A 359 7.46 -7.73 -15.57
CA GLU A 359 8.21 -7.90 -16.82
C GLU A 359 7.61 -9.08 -17.60
N ILE A 360 7.27 -8.87 -18.86
CA ILE A 360 6.64 -9.88 -19.72
C ILE A 360 7.55 -10.37 -20.86
N THR A 361 7.17 -11.47 -21.51
CA THR A 361 7.80 -11.93 -22.76
C THR A 361 7.57 -10.92 -23.90
N THR A 362 8.42 -10.96 -24.93
CA THR A 362 8.30 -10.04 -26.08
C THR A 362 7.02 -10.34 -26.89
N GLU A 363 6.72 -11.62 -27.10
CA GLU A 363 5.47 -12.09 -27.73
C GLU A 363 4.22 -11.62 -26.96
N ALA A 364 4.25 -11.65 -25.63
CA ALA A 364 3.19 -11.10 -24.79
C ALA A 364 3.07 -9.58 -24.92
N ALA A 365 4.19 -8.86 -25.05
CA ALA A 365 4.19 -7.41 -25.24
C ALA A 365 3.60 -7.01 -26.61
N GLU A 366 3.94 -7.73 -27.68
CA GLU A 366 3.39 -7.52 -29.03
C GLU A 366 1.86 -7.75 -29.05
N ARG A 367 1.38 -8.87 -28.47
CA ARG A 367 -0.06 -9.15 -28.32
C ARG A 367 -0.78 -8.07 -27.49
N LEU A 368 -0.16 -7.61 -26.40
CA LEU A 368 -0.70 -6.56 -25.54
C LEU A 368 -0.76 -5.20 -26.26
N GLU A 369 0.27 -4.84 -27.01
CA GLU A 369 0.36 -3.59 -27.76
C GLU A 369 -0.71 -3.52 -28.87
N GLU A 370 -0.88 -4.61 -29.63
CA GLU A 370 -1.92 -4.73 -30.66
C GLU A 370 -3.34 -4.59 -30.06
N ALA A 371 -3.63 -5.32 -28.97
CA ALA A 371 -4.92 -5.27 -28.30
C ALA A 371 -5.22 -3.88 -27.69
N THR A 372 -4.25 -3.28 -27.00
CA THR A 372 -4.43 -1.96 -26.39
C THR A 372 -4.51 -0.83 -27.41
N GLY A 373 -3.84 -0.95 -28.56
CA GLY A 373 -3.99 -0.02 -29.68
C GLY A 373 -5.42 -0.03 -30.27
N ARG A 374 -6.10 -1.18 -30.29
CA ARG A 374 -7.48 -1.33 -30.77
C ARG A 374 -8.56 -0.95 -29.75
N HIS A 375 -8.23 -0.96 -28.46
CA HIS A 375 -9.22 -0.83 -27.36
C HIS A 375 -8.94 0.36 -26.43
N ILE A 376 -8.58 1.51 -27.00
CA ILE A 376 -8.43 2.76 -26.27
C ILE A 376 -9.79 3.19 -25.71
N GLY A 377 -9.85 3.51 -24.41
CA GLY A 377 -11.08 3.84 -23.68
C GLY A 377 -11.70 2.66 -22.91
N ASN A 378 -11.34 1.42 -23.24
CA ASN A 378 -11.77 0.23 -22.51
C ASN A 378 -10.98 0.05 -21.20
N PRO A 379 -11.56 -0.59 -20.17
CA PRO A 379 -10.78 -1.13 -19.05
C PRO A 379 -9.91 -2.33 -19.48
N MET A 380 -8.71 -2.42 -18.92
CA MET A 380 -7.89 -3.63 -18.88
C MET A 380 -7.96 -4.20 -17.46
N ALA A 381 -8.61 -5.35 -17.28
CA ALA A 381 -8.79 -5.96 -15.97
C ALA A 381 -7.57 -6.83 -15.61
N PHE A 382 -7.01 -6.60 -14.42
CA PHE A 382 -6.01 -7.46 -13.79
C PHE A 382 -6.72 -8.37 -12.78
N LEU A 383 -6.62 -9.68 -12.97
CA LEU A 383 -7.25 -10.68 -12.12
C LEU A 383 -6.21 -11.52 -11.40
N ILE A 384 -6.38 -11.69 -10.09
CA ILE A 384 -5.59 -12.62 -9.26
C ILE A 384 -6.56 -13.63 -8.61
N ASP A 385 -6.38 -14.92 -8.92
CA ASP A 385 -7.31 -16.01 -8.57
C ASP A 385 -8.76 -15.73 -9.00
N GLY A 386 -8.94 -15.26 -10.24
CA GLY A 386 -10.25 -14.93 -10.82
C GLY A 386 -10.90 -13.65 -10.27
N LYS A 387 -10.27 -12.95 -9.30
CA LYS A 387 -10.81 -11.69 -8.74
C LYS A 387 -10.13 -10.49 -9.37
N VAL A 388 -10.91 -9.53 -9.88
CA VAL A 388 -10.39 -8.26 -10.40
C VAL A 388 -9.80 -7.44 -9.25
N VAL A 389 -8.48 -7.25 -9.27
CA VAL A 389 -7.74 -6.42 -8.29
C VAL A 389 -7.53 -4.98 -8.78
N SER A 390 -7.75 -4.72 -10.06
CA SER A 390 -7.58 -3.42 -10.71
C SER A 390 -8.12 -3.44 -12.15
N ALA A 391 -8.81 -2.39 -12.61
CA ALA A 391 -9.27 -2.27 -14.00
C ALA A 391 -9.00 -0.87 -14.62
N PRO A 392 -7.73 -0.45 -14.80
CA PRO A 392 -7.38 0.84 -15.40
C PRO A 392 -7.86 0.95 -16.86
N ILE A 393 -8.30 2.15 -17.23
CA ILE A 393 -8.64 2.49 -18.61
C ILE A 393 -7.39 2.55 -19.49
N VAL A 394 -7.42 1.85 -20.62
CA VAL A 394 -6.43 1.91 -21.70
C VAL A 394 -6.44 3.30 -22.34
N ARG A 395 -5.29 3.98 -22.36
CA ARG A 395 -5.14 5.37 -22.87
C ARG A 395 -4.35 5.47 -24.19
N GLY A 396 -3.99 4.33 -24.76
CA GLY A 396 -3.09 4.19 -25.90
C GLY A 396 -2.48 2.78 -25.90
N ALA A 397 -1.71 2.48 -26.95
CA ALA A 397 -0.99 1.21 -27.06
C ALA A 397 0.05 1.06 -25.93
N SER A 398 0.16 -0.15 -25.37
CA SER A 398 1.00 -0.47 -24.22
C SER A 398 2.36 -1.02 -24.66
N SER A 399 3.15 -0.19 -25.33
CA SER A 399 4.42 -0.60 -25.93
C SER A 399 5.47 -1.09 -24.92
N GLY A 400 6.07 -2.24 -25.23
CA GLY A 400 7.23 -2.80 -24.51
C GLY A 400 6.91 -3.63 -23.26
N ASN A 401 7.93 -4.32 -22.76
CA ASN A 401 7.81 -5.48 -21.87
C ASN A 401 7.48 -5.18 -20.39
N MET A 402 6.94 -4.00 -20.04
CA MET A 402 6.74 -3.57 -18.65
C MET A 402 5.30 -3.12 -18.36
N VAL A 403 4.55 -3.96 -17.66
CA VAL A 403 3.13 -3.73 -17.34
C VAL A 403 2.98 -3.41 -15.85
N ARG A 404 2.14 -2.42 -15.49
CA ARG A 404 1.99 -1.97 -14.09
C ARG A 404 0.55 -2.15 -13.60
N ILE A 405 0.36 -3.00 -12.59
CA ILE A 405 -0.86 -3.04 -11.78
C ILE A 405 -0.84 -1.81 -10.86
N ARG A 406 -1.92 -1.01 -10.89
CA ARG A 406 -2.05 0.26 -10.13
C ARG A 406 -3.41 0.32 -9.44
N GLY A 407 -3.58 1.25 -8.49
CA GLY A 407 -4.87 1.41 -7.80
C GLY A 407 -5.23 0.24 -6.88
N LEU A 408 -4.23 -0.55 -6.48
CA LEU A 408 -4.35 -1.64 -5.51
C LEU A 408 -4.83 -1.08 -4.16
N SER A 409 -5.70 -1.82 -3.47
CA SER A 409 -6.37 -1.32 -2.26
C SER A 409 -5.41 -1.05 -1.11
N SER A 410 -4.33 -1.83 -1.03
CA SER A 410 -3.33 -1.69 0.02
C SER A 410 -1.93 -2.15 -0.37
N ILE A 411 -0.93 -1.68 0.37
CA ILE A 411 0.44 -2.21 0.34
C ILE A 411 0.50 -3.70 0.69
N LYS A 412 -0.41 -4.18 1.56
CA LYS A 412 -0.51 -5.58 1.99
C LYS A 412 -0.95 -6.47 0.84
N GLU A 413 -1.98 -6.05 0.12
CA GLU A 413 -2.41 -6.65 -1.13
C GLU A 413 -1.29 -6.58 -2.18
N ALA A 414 -0.70 -5.41 -2.41
CA ALA A 414 0.33 -5.21 -3.42
C ALA A 414 1.59 -6.07 -3.19
N LYS A 415 2.09 -6.16 -1.95
CA LYS A 415 3.20 -7.07 -1.61
C LYS A 415 2.81 -8.54 -1.70
N SER A 416 1.56 -8.89 -1.40
CA SER A 416 1.07 -10.26 -1.60
C SER A 416 0.99 -10.63 -3.08
N ILE A 417 0.46 -9.74 -3.93
CA ILE A 417 0.39 -9.94 -5.38
C ILE A 417 1.79 -10.03 -5.96
N TRP A 418 2.67 -9.08 -5.64
CA TRP A 418 4.08 -9.13 -6.04
C TRP A 418 4.74 -10.46 -5.65
N GLY A 419 4.61 -10.88 -4.39
CA GLY A 419 5.16 -12.16 -3.92
C GLY A 419 4.61 -13.37 -4.67
N MET A 420 3.31 -13.37 -5.01
CA MET A 420 2.70 -14.44 -5.80
C MET A 420 3.21 -14.47 -7.24
N LEU A 421 3.29 -13.32 -7.91
CA LEU A 421 3.75 -13.23 -9.29
C LEU A 421 5.25 -13.51 -9.42
N ALA A 422 6.08 -13.01 -8.49
CA ALA A 422 7.53 -13.21 -8.48
C ALA A 422 7.98 -14.66 -8.22
N THR A 423 7.10 -15.53 -7.71
CA THR A 423 7.36 -16.98 -7.58
C THR A 423 6.62 -17.84 -8.60
N GLY A 424 5.71 -17.26 -9.39
CA GLY A 424 4.68 -18.02 -10.10
C GLY A 424 3.61 -18.63 -9.18
N PRO A 425 2.56 -19.24 -9.77
CA PRO A 425 1.40 -19.78 -9.06
C PRO A 425 1.73 -21.08 -8.31
N LEU A 426 0.95 -21.40 -7.26
CA LEU A 426 1.05 -22.67 -6.55
C LEU A 426 0.38 -23.79 -7.36
N PRO A 427 1.06 -24.93 -7.61
CA PRO A 427 0.45 -26.11 -8.23
C PRO A 427 -0.68 -26.77 -7.42
N VAL A 428 -0.81 -26.45 -6.12
CA VAL A 428 -1.81 -26.99 -5.21
C VAL A 428 -2.36 -25.84 -4.36
N ASP A 429 -3.68 -25.66 -4.33
CA ASP A 429 -4.33 -24.67 -3.45
C ASP A 429 -4.22 -25.11 -1.98
N LEU A 430 -3.86 -24.17 -1.10
CA LEU A 430 -3.52 -24.42 0.30
C LEU A 430 -4.40 -23.60 1.26
N ALA A 431 -5.10 -24.30 2.15
CA ALA A 431 -5.72 -23.69 3.32
C ALA A 431 -4.73 -23.66 4.49
N LEU A 432 -4.42 -22.48 5.03
CA LEU A 432 -3.77 -22.35 6.34
C LEU A 432 -4.72 -22.88 7.42
N LYS A 433 -4.28 -23.90 8.17
CA LYS A 433 -5.08 -24.59 9.19
C LYS A 433 -4.74 -24.16 10.62
N SER A 434 -3.47 -23.94 10.92
CA SER A 434 -3.00 -23.42 12.22
C SER A 434 -1.68 -22.67 12.06
N ILE A 435 -1.40 -21.76 12.99
CA ILE A 435 -0.05 -21.26 13.29
C ILE A 435 0.18 -21.49 14.78
N GLU A 436 1.29 -22.14 15.12
CA GLU A 436 1.62 -22.57 16.48
C GLU A 436 2.96 -21.94 16.90
N LYS A 437 2.98 -21.24 18.06
CA LYS A 437 4.20 -20.64 18.64
C LYS A 437 5.02 -21.74 19.30
N LEU A 438 6.15 -22.12 18.69
CA LEU A 438 7.02 -23.22 19.15
C LEU A 438 7.94 -22.83 20.32
N GLY A 439 8.29 -21.54 20.44
CA GLY A 439 9.17 -21.04 21.50
C GLY A 439 9.90 -19.74 21.15
N GLN A 440 10.74 -19.26 22.06
CA GLN A 440 11.60 -18.10 21.88
C GLN A 440 12.96 -18.48 21.26
N LYS A 441 13.51 -17.53 20.50
CA LYS A 441 14.89 -17.43 20.05
C LYS A 441 15.35 -16.00 20.30
N THR A 442 16.22 -15.78 21.29
CA THR A 442 16.88 -14.49 21.47
C THR A 442 17.69 -14.13 20.22
N SER A 443 17.64 -12.86 19.77
CA SER A 443 18.60 -12.39 18.76
C SER A 443 19.97 -12.45 19.38
N THR A 444 20.86 -13.26 18.79
CA THR A 444 22.20 -13.46 19.34
C THR A 444 23.13 -12.43 18.72
N LYS A 445 23.42 -11.39 19.52
CA LYS A 445 23.94 -10.07 19.10
C LYS A 445 22.86 -9.19 18.45
#